data_AF-A0A066ZQF4-F1
#
_entry.id   AF-A0A066ZQF4-F1
#
_cell.length_a   1.000
_cell.length_b   1.000
_cell.length_c   1.000
_cell.angle_alpha   90.00
_cell.angle_beta   90.00
_cell.angle_gamma   90.00
#
_symmetry.space_group_name_H-M   'P 1'
#
loop_
_entity.id
_entity.type
_entity.pdbx_description
1 polymer ?
#
loop_
_entity_poly.entity_id
_entity_poly.type
_entity_poly.pdbx_seq_one_letter_code
_entity_poly.pdbx_strand_id
1 'polypeptide(L)'
;MPNVRRFFRYDVEIPIYFEKVEELDILNPVSRTQLMSQREEVHLADLNDQINSYLEKVFTVDSNMMHIFHVLNHRIEFMAWLLDCLISNQDPSAKHDYKFRIRENNRMHFPSIKDNSKVKSLIEGMDDCISAHLAELIESVQNNIEGKIFLFPRKTQSLFDPTLFVTNLDSLSGQGVAAAKVFVLIIEKLNLWENVFIRLKESRELISDPDNWPLRQVNLSAGGFRAKTDDLFPKFTMLNVFMRLKDDILICRGKLVASKPAKNAKEGEPKNDLLVEFDFLSLENARKITYFIQHTELKHAMEMDFVLMK
;
A
#
# COMPACT_ATOMS: atom_id res chain seq x y z
N MET A 1 19.79 -38.78 26.57
CA MET A 1 20.11 -37.48 25.93
C MET A 1 18.81 -36.92 25.37
N PRO A 2 18.35 -35.74 25.82
CA PRO A 2 17.10 -35.18 25.34
C PRO A 2 17.31 -34.68 23.90
N ASN A 3 16.48 -35.16 22.99
CA ASN A 3 16.48 -34.77 21.58
C ASN A 3 15.86 -33.38 21.50
N VAL A 4 16.67 -32.34 21.73
CA VAL A 4 16.26 -30.94 21.59
C VAL A 4 16.00 -30.71 20.10
N ARG A 5 14.73 -30.78 19.66
CA ARG A 5 14.29 -30.28 18.34
C ARG A 5 14.71 -28.80 18.27
N ARG A 6 15.90 -28.53 17.73
CA ARG A 6 16.49 -27.18 17.76
C ARG A 6 15.75 -26.16 16.90
N PHE A 7 14.91 -26.60 15.95
CA PHE A 7 13.96 -25.74 15.23
C PHE A 7 12.71 -26.55 14.89
N PHE A 8 11.54 -26.10 15.33
CA PHE A 8 10.26 -26.70 14.98
C PHE A 8 9.95 -26.40 13.50
N ARG A 9 9.59 -27.44 12.74
CA ARG A 9 9.37 -27.41 11.29
C ARG A 9 8.09 -28.17 10.97
N TYR A 10 7.28 -27.65 10.06
CA TYR A 10 6.05 -28.31 9.65
C TYR A 10 5.72 -27.99 8.19
N ASP A 11 5.09 -28.95 7.52
CA ASP A 11 4.61 -28.77 6.15
C ASP A 11 3.25 -28.06 6.19
N VAL A 12 3.19 -26.92 5.51
CA VAL A 12 2.00 -26.06 5.44
C VAL A 12 1.75 -25.65 4.00
N GLU A 13 0.50 -25.35 3.70
CA GLU A 13 0.10 -24.77 2.43
C GLU A 13 -0.29 -23.31 2.66
N ILE A 14 0.49 -22.37 2.11
CA ILE A 14 0.30 -20.92 2.36
C ILE A 14 0.50 -20.11 1.07
N PRO A 15 -0.22 -18.97 0.91
CA PRO A 15 0.09 -18.01 -0.14
C PRO A 15 1.47 -17.41 0.10
N ILE A 16 2.36 -17.55 -0.88
CA ILE A 16 3.74 -17.07 -0.76
C ILE A 16 4.31 -16.62 -2.11
N TYR A 17 4.81 -15.38 -2.14
CA TYR A 17 5.46 -14.76 -3.29
C TYR A 17 6.93 -14.46 -2.97
N PHE A 18 7.79 -14.63 -3.99
CA PHE A 18 9.23 -14.42 -3.87
C PHE A 18 9.66 -13.36 -4.87
N GLU A 19 10.47 -12.42 -4.40
CA GLU A 19 11.05 -11.40 -5.26
C GLU A 19 12.55 -11.34 -5.06
N LYS A 20 13.29 -11.31 -6.17
CA LYS A 20 14.75 -11.19 -6.12
C LYS A 20 15.13 -9.78 -5.67
N VAL A 21 16.02 -9.69 -4.70
CA VAL A 21 16.66 -8.42 -4.33
C VAL A 21 17.72 -8.10 -5.39
N GLU A 22 17.56 -6.97 -6.09
CA GLU A 22 18.60 -6.44 -6.99
C GLU A 22 19.67 -5.65 -6.22
N GLU A 23 20.83 -5.39 -6.83
CA GLU A 23 22.04 -4.83 -6.17
C GLU A 23 21.81 -3.51 -5.41
N LEU A 24 20.78 -2.74 -5.76
CA LEU A 24 20.44 -1.47 -5.11
C LEU A 24 19.53 -1.61 -3.89
N ASP A 25 19.09 -2.82 -3.55
CA ASP A 25 18.14 -3.09 -2.45
C ASP A 25 16.80 -2.34 -2.57
N ILE A 26 16.48 -1.87 -3.79
CA ILE A 26 15.22 -1.20 -4.11
C ILE A 26 14.29 -2.25 -4.70
N LEU A 27 13.20 -2.54 -3.99
CA LEU A 27 12.10 -3.32 -4.52
C LEU A 27 11.38 -2.50 -5.58
N ASN A 28 11.23 -3.06 -6.80
CA ASN A 28 10.55 -2.46 -7.96
C ASN A 28 10.65 -0.93 -7.98
N PRO A 29 11.83 -0.36 -8.28
CA PRO A 29 11.97 1.08 -8.42
C PRO A 29 11.04 1.55 -9.55
N VAL A 30 9.90 2.14 -9.16
CA VAL A 30 9.03 2.81 -10.12
C VAL A 30 9.54 4.21 -10.28
N SER A 31 9.91 4.58 -11.50
CA SER A 31 10.36 5.96 -11.73
C SER A 31 9.17 6.90 -11.63
N ARG A 32 9.40 8.13 -11.15
CA ARG A 32 8.37 9.18 -11.16
C ARG A 32 7.72 9.33 -12.55
N THR A 33 8.53 9.23 -13.60
CA THR A 33 8.08 9.33 -15.00
C THR A 33 7.17 8.18 -15.46
N GLN A 34 7.19 7.03 -14.78
CA GLN A 34 6.25 5.92 -15.04
C GLN A 34 4.90 6.16 -14.36
N LEU A 35 4.87 6.90 -13.25
CA LEU A 35 3.65 7.17 -12.47
C LEU A 35 2.99 8.49 -12.84
N MET A 36 3.78 9.49 -13.22
CA MET A 36 3.33 10.81 -13.64
C MET A 36 4.10 11.23 -14.89
N SER A 37 3.38 11.46 -15.97
CA SER A 37 3.95 11.95 -17.23
C SER A 37 4.36 13.43 -17.10
N GLN A 38 5.31 13.87 -17.93
CA GLN A 38 5.71 15.29 -17.98
C GLN A 38 4.53 16.22 -18.25
N ARG A 39 3.54 15.77 -19.04
CA ARG A 39 2.32 16.54 -19.31
C ARG A 39 1.48 16.71 -18.03
N GLU A 40 1.35 15.66 -17.23
CA GLU A 40 0.64 15.72 -15.95
C GLU A 40 1.40 16.59 -14.94
N GLU A 41 2.73 16.58 -14.93
CA GLU A 41 3.53 17.47 -14.08
C GLU A 41 3.32 18.95 -14.44
N VAL A 42 3.38 19.29 -15.72
CA VAL A 42 3.12 20.65 -16.20
C VAL A 42 1.69 21.07 -15.89
N HIS A 43 0.73 20.16 -16.08
CA HIS A 43 -0.67 20.41 -15.75
C HIS A 43 -0.89 20.65 -14.26
N LEU A 44 -0.24 19.86 -13.40
CA LEU A 44 -0.32 20.04 -11.95
C LEU A 44 0.27 21.39 -11.51
N ALA A 45 1.37 21.82 -12.13
CA ALA A 45 1.95 23.14 -11.87
C ALA A 45 0.97 24.26 -12.25
N ASP A 46 0.34 24.16 -13.43
CA ASP A 46 -0.69 25.12 -13.87
C ASP A 46 -1.92 25.13 -12.94
N LEU A 47 -2.40 23.96 -12.50
CA LEU A 47 -3.47 23.85 -11.52
C LEU A 47 -3.10 24.56 -10.21
N ASN A 48 -1.87 24.39 -9.72
CA ASN A 48 -1.41 25.05 -8.50
C ASN A 48 -1.39 26.57 -8.64
N ASP A 49 -0.89 27.08 -9.77
CA ASP A 49 -0.86 28.52 -10.06
C ASP A 49 -2.27 29.09 -10.17
N GLN A 50 -3.18 28.38 -10.86
CA GLN A 50 -4.58 28.78 -10.97
C GLN A 50 -5.28 28.77 -9.62
N ILE A 51 -5.14 27.71 -8.83
CA ILE A 51 -5.73 27.60 -7.49
C ILE A 51 -5.24 28.76 -6.61
N ASN A 52 -3.93 29.00 -6.55
CA ASN A 52 -3.36 30.09 -5.76
C ASN A 52 -3.89 31.46 -6.21
N SER A 53 -3.93 31.72 -7.52
CA SER A 53 -4.48 32.96 -8.08
C SER A 53 -5.96 33.14 -7.73
N TYR A 54 -6.75 32.08 -7.74
CA TYR A 54 -8.17 32.16 -7.38
C TYR A 54 -8.37 32.30 -5.87
N LEU A 55 -7.58 31.61 -5.05
CA LEU A 55 -7.60 31.79 -3.61
C LEU A 55 -7.30 33.25 -3.25
N GLU A 56 -6.28 33.85 -3.87
CA GLU A 56 -5.93 35.28 -3.74
C GLU A 56 -7.09 36.24 -4.09
N LYS A 57 -7.89 35.92 -5.10
CA LYS A 57 -9.05 36.72 -5.51
C LYS A 57 -10.26 36.55 -4.58
N VAL A 58 -10.44 35.34 -4.03
CA VAL A 58 -11.58 34.99 -3.16
C VAL A 58 -11.44 35.59 -1.75
N PHE A 59 -10.27 36.11 -1.35
CA PHE A 59 -10.04 36.80 -0.07
C PHE A 59 -10.98 37.98 0.23
N THR A 60 -11.75 38.47 -0.75
CA THR A 60 -12.60 39.65 -0.60
C THR A 60 -14.05 39.36 -0.21
N VAL A 61 -14.54 38.10 -0.25
CA VAL A 61 -16.01 37.85 -0.28
C VAL A 61 -16.58 36.88 0.79
N ASP A 62 -15.87 35.86 1.28
CA ASP A 62 -16.40 34.96 2.33
C ASP A 62 -15.29 34.18 3.07
N SER A 63 -15.17 34.36 4.39
CA SER A 63 -14.14 33.71 5.22
C SER A 63 -14.30 32.19 5.30
N ASN A 64 -15.54 31.68 5.22
CA ASN A 64 -15.79 30.26 5.43
C ASN A 64 -15.49 29.42 4.20
N MET A 65 -15.85 29.89 2.99
CA MET A 65 -15.49 29.18 1.76
C MET A 65 -13.99 29.18 1.51
N MET A 66 -13.32 30.30 1.81
CA MET A 66 -11.86 30.37 1.76
C MET A 66 -11.23 29.31 2.67
N HIS A 67 -11.69 29.22 3.93
CA HIS A 67 -11.17 28.22 4.88
C HIS A 67 -11.40 26.79 4.37
N ILE A 68 -12.55 26.51 3.74
CA ILE A 68 -12.82 25.21 3.12
C ILE A 68 -11.83 24.89 2.01
N PHE A 69 -11.60 25.82 1.08
CA PHE A 69 -10.66 25.60 -0.02
C PHE A 69 -9.22 25.44 0.48
N HIS A 70 -8.83 26.22 1.49
CA HIS A 70 -7.53 26.09 2.13
C HIS A 70 -7.36 24.70 2.76
N VAL A 71 -8.36 24.22 3.52
CA VAL A 71 -8.33 22.87 4.13
C VAL A 71 -8.23 21.80 3.05
N LEU A 72 -9.09 21.81 2.03
CA LEU A 72 -9.07 20.82 0.95
C LEU A 72 -7.72 20.80 0.24
N ASN A 73 -7.23 21.96 -0.18
CA ASN A 73 -5.96 22.07 -0.90
C ASN A 73 -4.78 21.60 -0.02
N HIS A 74 -4.74 21.98 1.25
CA HIS A 74 -3.68 21.56 2.16
C HIS A 74 -3.67 20.05 2.39
N ARG A 75 -4.85 19.42 2.53
CA ARG A 75 -4.94 17.97 2.69
C ARG A 75 -4.49 17.22 1.43
N ILE A 76 -4.82 17.73 0.24
CA ILE A 76 -4.31 17.20 -1.03
C ILE A 76 -2.78 17.37 -1.13
N GLU A 77 -2.23 18.50 -0.71
CA GLU A 77 -0.77 18.70 -0.64
C GLU A 77 -0.08 17.72 0.32
N PHE A 78 -0.73 17.38 1.43
CA PHE A 78 -0.20 16.36 2.33
C PHE A 78 -0.23 14.96 1.69
N MET A 79 -1.31 14.62 0.98
CA MET A 79 -1.40 13.39 0.18
C MET A 79 -0.29 13.35 -0.89
N ALA A 80 -0.12 14.44 -1.64
CA ALA A 80 0.93 14.60 -2.65
C ALA A 80 2.34 14.37 -2.06
N TRP A 81 2.64 14.98 -0.92
CA TRP A 81 3.93 14.83 -0.25
C TRP A 81 4.21 13.39 0.19
N LEU A 82 3.19 12.67 0.69
CA LEU A 82 3.31 11.25 1.02
C LEU A 82 3.60 10.43 -0.24
N LEU A 83 2.84 10.64 -1.31
CA LEU A 83 3.03 9.96 -2.59
C LEU A 83 4.43 10.22 -3.16
N ASP A 84 4.90 11.46 -3.17
CA ASP A 84 6.23 11.82 -3.68
C ASP A 84 7.35 11.08 -2.94
N CYS A 85 7.24 10.96 -1.61
CA CYS A 85 8.19 10.19 -0.82
C CYS A 85 8.15 8.69 -1.19
N LEU A 86 6.95 8.10 -1.27
CA LEU A 86 6.74 6.68 -1.59
C LEU A 86 7.22 6.32 -3.01
N ILE A 87 6.92 7.18 -4.00
CA ILE A 87 7.42 7.08 -5.37
C ILE A 87 8.95 7.08 -5.39
N SER A 88 9.56 7.91 -4.54
CA SER A 88 11.02 8.02 -4.42
C SER A 88 11.63 6.91 -3.55
N ASN A 89 10.84 5.92 -3.10
CA ASN A 89 11.23 4.89 -2.12
C ASN A 89 11.87 5.46 -0.85
N GLN A 90 11.37 6.61 -0.38
CA GLN A 90 11.82 7.26 0.84
C GLN A 90 10.76 7.07 1.92
N ASP A 91 11.15 6.54 3.08
CA ASP A 91 10.27 6.47 4.24
C ASP A 91 9.88 7.88 4.72
N PRO A 92 8.60 8.28 4.58
CA PRO A 92 8.14 9.58 5.05
C PRO A 92 8.34 9.71 6.56
N SER A 93 8.26 8.62 7.32
CA SER A 93 8.39 8.63 8.78
C SER A 93 9.78 9.02 9.28
N ALA A 94 10.79 8.85 8.44
CA ALA A 94 12.17 9.28 8.70
C ALA A 94 12.39 10.78 8.44
N LYS A 95 11.45 11.48 7.79
CA LYS A 95 11.54 12.92 7.53
C LYS A 95 11.25 13.71 8.81
N HIS A 96 12.03 14.75 9.05
CA HIS A 96 11.94 15.58 10.26
C HIS A 96 10.55 16.24 10.46
N ASP A 97 9.85 16.53 9.36
CA ASP A 97 8.56 17.22 9.33
C ASP A 97 7.34 16.27 9.33
N TYR A 98 7.54 14.94 9.27
CA TYR A 98 6.45 13.96 9.20
C TYR A 98 5.43 14.07 10.34
N LYS A 99 5.92 14.03 11.60
CA LYS A 99 5.07 14.16 12.79
C LYS A 99 4.41 15.54 12.89
N PHE A 100 4.99 16.56 12.28
CA PHE A 100 4.38 17.88 12.19
C PHE A 100 3.23 17.86 11.18
N ARG A 101 3.46 17.37 9.96
CA ARG A 101 2.43 17.27 8.90
C ARG A 101 1.22 16.44 9.31
N ILE A 102 1.43 15.29 9.96
CA ILE A 102 0.32 14.48 10.51
C ILE A 102 -0.50 15.28 11.51
N ARG A 103 0.16 15.97 12.45
CA ARG A 103 -0.55 16.76 13.47
C ARG A 103 -1.31 17.92 12.86
N GLU A 104 -0.73 18.60 11.88
CA GLU A 104 -1.40 19.70 11.18
C GLU A 104 -2.61 19.20 10.40
N ASN A 105 -2.48 18.12 9.62
CA ASN A 105 -3.62 17.50 8.93
C ASN A 105 -4.76 17.13 9.92
N ASN A 106 -4.43 16.54 11.06
CA ASN A 106 -5.43 16.12 12.06
C ASN A 106 -6.10 17.30 12.79
N ARG A 107 -5.49 18.49 12.76
CA ARG A 107 -6.05 19.72 13.35
C ARG A 107 -6.95 20.48 12.38
N MET A 108 -6.90 20.16 11.09
CA MET A 108 -7.71 20.85 10.10
C MET A 108 -9.15 20.39 10.20
N HIS A 109 -10.03 21.36 10.44
CA HIS A 109 -11.46 21.15 10.48
C HIS A 109 -12.12 22.21 9.61
N PHE A 110 -13.14 21.79 8.87
CA PHE A 110 -13.99 22.72 8.15
C PHE A 110 -14.74 23.64 9.11
N PRO A 111 -15.08 24.86 8.66
CA PRO A 111 -16.02 25.68 9.40
C PRO A 111 -17.40 25.02 9.36
N SER A 112 -18.29 25.40 10.28
CA SER A 112 -19.68 24.91 10.27
C SER A 112 -20.36 25.29 8.95
N ILE A 113 -20.72 24.28 8.15
CA ILE A 113 -21.46 24.45 6.90
C ILE A 113 -22.94 24.33 7.21
N LYS A 114 -23.74 25.30 6.77
CA LYS A 114 -25.20 25.26 6.95
C LYS A 114 -25.79 24.01 6.30
N ASP A 115 -26.70 23.33 6.99
CA ASP A 115 -27.35 22.10 6.50
C ASP A 115 -28.10 22.27 5.18
N ASN A 116 -28.54 23.49 4.87
CA ASN A 116 -29.22 23.83 3.63
C ASN A 116 -28.26 24.22 2.48
N SER A 117 -26.95 24.17 2.69
CA SER A 117 -25.97 24.50 1.66
C SER A 117 -25.95 23.43 0.57
N LYS A 118 -26.16 23.86 -0.68
CA LYS A 118 -26.15 22.98 -1.86
C LYS A 118 -24.78 22.35 -2.15
N VAL A 119 -23.70 22.87 -1.54
CA VAL A 119 -22.33 22.38 -1.72
C VAL A 119 -21.83 21.58 -0.51
N LYS A 120 -22.65 21.41 0.53
CA LYS A 120 -22.25 20.68 1.74
C LYS A 120 -21.85 19.24 1.43
N SER A 121 -22.70 18.52 0.69
CA SER A 121 -22.47 17.14 0.28
C SER A 121 -21.20 16.98 -0.56
N LEU A 122 -20.90 17.95 -1.43
CA LEU A 122 -19.67 17.95 -2.21
C LEU A 122 -18.43 18.06 -1.32
N ILE A 123 -18.44 18.98 -0.36
CA ILE A 123 -17.31 19.19 0.56
C ILE A 123 -17.11 17.95 1.44
N GLU A 124 -18.18 17.40 2.01
CA GLU A 124 -18.13 16.17 2.81
C GLU A 124 -17.61 14.99 1.98
N GLY A 125 -18.12 14.81 0.76
CA GLY A 125 -17.65 13.75 -0.14
C GLY A 125 -16.17 13.87 -0.52
N MET A 126 -15.70 15.08 -0.82
CA MET A 126 -14.28 15.33 -1.08
C MET A 126 -13.43 15.01 0.15
N ASP A 127 -13.88 15.40 1.34
CA ASP A 127 -13.15 15.15 2.57
C ASP A 127 -13.07 13.69 2.94
N ASP A 128 -14.16 12.94 2.78
CA ASP A 128 -14.21 11.50 2.99
C ASP A 128 -13.25 10.79 2.03
N CYS A 129 -13.24 11.20 0.76
CA CYS A 129 -12.31 10.68 -0.25
C CYS A 129 -10.84 10.92 0.14
N ILE A 130 -10.49 12.18 0.43
CA ILE A 130 -9.12 12.54 0.83
C ILE A 130 -8.73 11.84 2.14
N SER A 131 -9.66 11.71 3.09
CA SER A 131 -9.45 10.99 4.36
C SER A 131 -9.15 9.51 4.13
N ALA A 132 -9.87 8.85 3.22
CA ALA A 132 -9.65 7.46 2.90
C ALA A 132 -8.25 7.22 2.29
N HIS A 133 -7.85 8.06 1.33
CA HIS A 133 -6.52 7.98 0.71
C HIS A 133 -5.40 8.26 1.71
N LEU A 134 -5.53 9.32 2.53
CA LEU A 134 -4.55 9.63 3.57
C LEU A 134 -4.43 8.51 4.61
N ALA A 135 -5.55 7.92 5.02
CA ALA A 135 -5.54 6.80 5.96
C ALA A 135 -4.78 5.60 5.38
N GLU A 136 -4.98 5.27 4.10
CA GLU A 136 -4.26 4.18 3.43
C GLU A 136 -2.77 4.49 3.27
N LEU A 137 -2.41 5.71 2.84
CA LEU A 137 -1.00 6.11 2.70
C LEU A 137 -0.27 6.08 4.05
N ILE A 138 -0.90 6.59 5.12
CA ILE A 138 -0.33 6.55 6.47
C ILE A 138 -0.21 5.10 6.96
N GLU A 139 -1.22 4.27 6.74
CA GLU A 139 -1.18 2.83 7.06
C GLU A 139 -0.01 2.14 6.35
N SER A 140 0.19 2.42 5.06
CA SER A 140 1.31 1.91 4.27
C SER A 140 2.67 2.34 4.86
N VAL A 141 2.80 3.61 5.27
CA VAL A 141 4.00 4.12 5.92
C VAL A 141 4.22 3.48 7.29
N GLN A 142 3.17 3.27 8.09
CA GLN A 142 3.31 2.68 9.43
C GLN A 142 3.65 1.18 9.38
N ASN A 143 3.12 0.48 8.39
CA ASN A 143 3.31 -0.96 8.20
C ASN A 143 4.43 -1.27 7.21
N ASN A 144 5.29 -0.30 6.91
CA ASN A 144 6.41 -0.50 6.02
C ASN A 144 7.42 -1.50 6.59
N ILE A 145 8.16 -2.18 5.71
CA ILE A 145 9.27 -3.06 6.12
C ILE A 145 10.60 -2.34 5.89
N GLU A 146 11.35 -2.18 6.98
CA GLU A 146 12.72 -1.63 7.02
C GLU A 146 12.87 -0.22 6.42
N GLY A 147 11.79 0.55 6.30
CA GLY A 147 11.76 1.86 5.65
C GLY A 147 11.80 1.78 4.12
N LYS A 148 11.62 0.59 3.53
CA LYS A 148 11.90 0.34 2.11
C LYS A 148 10.75 -0.31 1.35
N ILE A 149 9.94 -1.14 2.02
CA ILE A 149 8.83 -1.86 1.39
C ILE A 149 7.52 -1.28 1.88
N PHE A 150 6.74 -0.73 0.96
CA PHE A 150 5.42 -0.16 1.24
C PHE A 150 4.36 -1.04 0.57
N LEU A 151 3.38 -1.46 1.37
CA LEU A 151 2.25 -2.27 0.89
C LEU A 151 0.99 -1.42 0.77
N PHE A 152 0.16 -1.74 -0.21
CA PHE A 152 -1.11 -1.06 -0.44
C PHE A 152 -2.26 -2.09 -0.46
N PRO A 153 -2.68 -2.57 0.72
CA PRO A 153 -3.57 -3.74 0.82
C PRO A 153 -5.03 -3.44 0.47
N ARG A 154 -5.43 -2.16 0.37
CA ARG A 154 -6.82 -1.82 0.09
C ARG A 154 -7.09 -1.88 -1.41
N LYS A 155 -8.29 -2.28 -1.81
CA LYS A 155 -8.69 -2.28 -3.22
C LYS A 155 -8.64 -0.88 -3.82
N THR A 156 -8.31 -0.80 -5.10
CA THR A 156 -8.37 0.45 -5.86
C THR A 156 -9.81 0.98 -5.88
N GLN A 157 -9.96 2.28 -5.63
CA GLN A 157 -11.24 3.00 -5.71
C GLN A 157 -11.32 3.76 -7.03
N SER A 158 -12.54 4.04 -7.49
CA SER A 158 -12.76 4.95 -8.62
C SER A 158 -12.39 6.38 -8.25
N LEU A 159 -11.98 7.17 -9.25
CA LEU A 159 -11.73 8.60 -9.09
C LEU A 159 -12.93 9.33 -8.52
N PHE A 160 -12.68 10.44 -7.82
CA PHE A 160 -13.74 11.27 -7.28
C PHE A 160 -14.61 11.87 -8.40
N ASP A 161 -15.92 11.60 -8.33
CA ASP A 161 -16.92 12.11 -9.26
C ASP A 161 -17.81 13.16 -8.57
N PRO A 162 -17.64 14.47 -8.90
CA PRO A 162 -18.46 15.52 -8.29
C PRO A 162 -19.93 15.45 -8.68
N THR A 163 -20.29 14.77 -9.78
CA THR A 163 -21.68 14.68 -10.27
C THR A 163 -22.57 13.87 -9.34
N LEU A 164 -21.98 13.01 -8.50
CA LEU A 164 -22.67 12.28 -7.43
C LEU A 164 -23.16 13.20 -6.31
N PHE A 165 -22.62 14.43 -6.21
CA PHE A 165 -22.93 15.38 -5.15
C PHE A 165 -23.61 16.65 -5.66
N VAL A 166 -23.17 17.17 -6.81
CA VAL A 166 -23.66 18.42 -7.42
C VAL A 166 -23.67 18.28 -8.94
N THR A 167 -24.83 18.47 -9.58
CA THR A 167 -25.01 18.23 -11.02
C THR A 167 -24.66 19.42 -11.92
N ASN A 168 -24.52 20.62 -11.37
CA ASN A 168 -24.34 21.86 -12.14
C ASN A 168 -22.99 22.56 -11.92
N LEU A 169 -22.02 21.88 -11.30
CA LEU A 169 -20.73 22.48 -10.92
C LEU A 169 -19.98 23.07 -12.12
N ASP A 170 -19.87 22.30 -13.22
CA ASP A 170 -19.21 22.74 -14.44
C ASP A 170 -19.92 23.92 -15.10
N SER A 171 -21.26 23.91 -15.09
CA SER A 171 -22.07 25.01 -15.62
C SER A 171 -21.82 26.30 -14.83
N LEU A 172 -21.78 26.24 -13.51
CA LEU A 172 -21.47 27.39 -12.64
C LEU A 172 -20.04 27.89 -12.83
N SER A 173 -19.08 26.97 -12.98
CA SER A 173 -17.68 27.30 -13.30
C SER A 173 -17.59 28.05 -14.63
N GLY A 174 -18.27 27.54 -15.68
CA GLY A 174 -18.33 28.18 -17.00
C GLY A 174 -19.02 29.55 -17.01
N GLN A 175 -19.96 29.78 -16.09
CA GLN A 175 -20.59 31.08 -15.87
C GLN A 175 -19.70 32.08 -15.08
N GLY A 176 -18.50 31.66 -14.67
CA GLY A 176 -17.55 32.51 -13.94
C GLY A 176 -17.81 32.59 -12.43
N VAL A 177 -18.61 31.67 -11.85
CA VAL A 177 -18.78 31.61 -10.39
C VAL A 177 -17.46 31.16 -9.76
N ALA A 178 -16.79 32.09 -9.08
CA ALA A 178 -15.43 31.89 -8.55
C ALA A 178 -15.29 30.64 -7.68
N ALA A 179 -16.23 30.42 -6.74
CA ALA A 179 -16.21 29.24 -5.87
C ALA A 179 -16.34 27.93 -6.65
N ALA A 180 -17.23 27.88 -7.64
CA ALA A 180 -17.38 26.69 -8.50
C ALA A 180 -16.11 26.41 -9.30
N LYS A 181 -15.45 27.47 -9.80
CA LYS A 181 -14.18 27.34 -10.50
C LYS A 181 -13.06 26.80 -9.60
N VAL A 182 -12.97 27.26 -8.36
CA VAL A 182 -12.00 26.72 -7.39
C VAL A 182 -12.28 25.24 -7.09
N PHE A 183 -13.54 24.85 -6.89
CA PHE A 183 -13.89 23.44 -6.70
C PHE A 183 -13.45 22.58 -7.89
N VAL A 184 -13.76 22.99 -9.14
CA VAL A 184 -13.33 22.26 -10.34
C VAL A 184 -11.82 22.06 -10.36
N LEU A 185 -11.03 23.11 -10.09
CA LEU A 185 -9.57 23.03 -10.08
C LEU A 185 -9.04 22.09 -8.96
N ILE A 186 -9.61 22.17 -7.75
CA ILE A 186 -9.21 21.30 -6.63
C ILE A 186 -9.58 19.84 -6.91
N ILE A 187 -10.77 19.58 -7.48
CA ILE A 187 -11.19 18.22 -7.88
C ILE A 187 -10.27 17.68 -8.96
N GLU A 188 -9.92 18.48 -9.96
CA GLU A 188 -9.00 18.06 -11.02
C GLU A 188 -7.61 17.72 -10.47
N LYS A 189 -7.12 18.54 -9.53
CA LYS A 189 -5.88 18.27 -8.80
C LYS A 189 -5.95 16.99 -7.97
N LEU A 190 -7.06 16.75 -7.26
CA LEU A 190 -7.30 15.51 -6.52
C LEU A 190 -7.24 14.31 -7.47
N ASN A 191 -8.01 14.34 -8.56
CA ASN A 191 -8.08 13.25 -9.53
C ASN A 191 -6.72 12.94 -10.18
N LEU A 192 -5.87 13.96 -10.38
CA LEU A 192 -4.50 13.75 -10.87
C LEU A 192 -3.68 12.94 -9.85
N TRP A 193 -3.71 13.31 -8.58
CA TRP A 193 -3.01 12.56 -7.52
C TRP A 193 -3.63 11.19 -7.25
N GLU A 194 -4.94 11.03 -7.38
CA GLU A 194 -5.61 9.73 -7.31
C GLU A 194 -5.10 8.81 -8.43
N ASN A 195 -5.00 9.29 -9.66
CA ASN A 195 -4.43 8.49 -10.77
C ASN A 195 -3.00 8.05 -10.49
N VAL A 196 -2.17 8.94 -9.92
CA VAL A 196 -0.80 8.60 -9.52
C VAL A 196 -0.81 7.53 -8.43
N PHE A 197 -1.70 7.66 -7.45
CA PHE A 197 -1.83 6.67 -6.39
C PHE A 197 -2.30 5.32 -6.93
N ILE A 198 -3.27 5.30 -7.85
CA ILE A 198 -3.73 4.08 -8.53
C ILE A 198 -2.57 3.40 -9.25
N ARG A 199 -1.81 4.13 -10.06
CA ARG A 199 -0.64 3.58 -10.78
C ARG A 199 0.42 3.06 -9.81
N LEU A 200 0.63 3.74 -8.67
CA LEU A 200 1.54 3.27 -7.62
C LEU A 200 1.05 1.94 -7.04
N LYS A 201 -0.24 1.81 -6.75
CA LYS A 201 -0.83 0.55 -6.26
C LYS A 201 -0.68 -0.58 -7.28
N GLU A 202 -1.02 -0.32 -8.54
CA GLU A 202 -0.86 -1.28 -9.64
C GLU A 202 0.58 -1.75 -9.79
N SER A 203 1.55 -0.82 -9.71
CA SER A 203 2.98 -1.17 -9.76
C SER A 203 3.47 -2.04 -8.59
N ARG A 204 2.68 -2.14 -7.52
CA ARG A 204 2.96 -2.89 -6.30
C ARG A 204 1.95 -4.01 -6.05
N GLU A 205 1.07 -4.31 -7.01
CA GLU A 205 -0.03 -5.26 -6.85
C GLU A 205 0.50 -6.65 -6.46
N LEU A 206 1.54 -7.13 -7.14
CA LEU A 206 2.16 -8.43 -6.89
C LEU A 206 2.63 -8.63 -5.45
N ILE A 207 2.98 -7.57 -4.74
CA ILE A 207 3.46 -7.63 -3.35
C ILE A 207 2.43 -7.16 -2.32
N SER A 208 1.34 -6.53 -2.77
CA SER A 208 0.33 -5.95 -1.88
C SER A 208 -0.96 -6.76 -1.81
N ASP A 209 -1.18 -7.68 -2.75
CA ASP A 209 -2.37 -8.52 -2.82
C ASP A 209 -2.05 -9.99 -2.48
N PRO A 210 -2.21 -10.40 -1.21
CA PRO A 210 -1.94 -11.77 -0.82
C PRO A 210 -2.98 -12.79 -1.31
N ASP A 211 -4.15 -12.34 -1.79
CA ASP A 211 -5.16 -13.24 -2.38
C ASP A 211 -4.71 -13.74 -3.76
N ASN A 212 -3.82 -13.00 -4.42
CA ASN A 212 -3.24 -13.34 -5.72
C ASN A 212 -1.88 -14.05 -5.64
N TRP A 213 -1.33 -14.25 -4.44
CA TRP A 213 -0.08 -15.00 -4.28
C TRP A 213 -0.30 -16.49 -4.55
N PRO A 214 0.65 -17.17 -5.22
CA PRO A 214 0.54 -18.59 -5.47
C PRO A 214 0.52 -19.35 -4.14
N LEU A 215 -0.43 -20.26 -4.01
CA LEU A 215 -0.52 -21.18 -2.90
C LEU A 215 0.58 -22.24 -3.05
N ARG A 216 1.48 -22.35 -2.07
CA ARG A 216 2.60 -23.29 -2.15
C ARG A 216 2.67 -24.19 -0.92
N GLN A 217 3.09 -25.42 -1.16
CA GLN A 217 3.51 -26.36 -0.13
C GLN A 217 4.91 -25.98 0.35
N VAL A 218 5.01 -25.65 1.64
CA VAL A 218 6.20 -25.10 2.27
C VAL A 218 6.50 -25.88 3.56
N ASN A 219 7.73 -26.39 3.69
CA ASN A 219 8.25 -26.83 4.98
C ASN A 219 8.78 -25.60 5.72
N LEU A 220 7.98 -25.02 6.62
CA LEU A 220 8.25 -23.71 7.23
C LEU A 220 8.86 -23.87 8.64
N SER A 221 9.72 -22.92 9.01
CA SER A 221 10.36 -22.81 10.32
C SER A 221 10.71 -21.36 10.61
N ALA A 222 10.96 -21.01 11.88
CA ALA A 222 11.44 -19.67 12.23
C ALA A 222 12.85 -19.34 11.67
N GLY A 223 13.61 -20.34 11.18
CA GLY A 223 14.92 -20.11 10.56
C GLY A 223 14.90 -20.02 9.03
N GLY A 224 13.75 -20.25 8.39
CA GLY A 224 13.64 -20.34 6.94
C GLY A 224 12.69 -21.44 6.51
N PHE A 225 12.68 -21.74 5.21
CA PHE A 225 11.76 -22.70 4.63
C PHE A 225 12.34 -23.46 3.44
N ARG A 226 11.66 -24.55 3.11
CA ARG A 226 11.76 -25.19 1.79
C ARG A 226 10.44 -25.02 1.06
N ALA A 227 10.47 -24.55 -0.18
CA ALA A 227 9.28 -24.40 -1.02
C ALA A 227 9.49 -25.03 -2.40
N LYS A 228 8.42 -25.55 -2.98
CA LYS A 228 8.40 -26.01 -4.37
C LYS A 228 7.95 -24.85 -5.28
N THR A 229 8.66 -24.63 -6.38
CA THR A 229 8.34 -23.57 -7.36
C THR A 229 8.77 -23.93 -8.78
N ASP A 230 8.17 -23.30 -9.77
CA ASP A 230 8.68 -23.27 -11.15
C ASP A 230 9.69 -22.14 -11.38
N ASP A 231 9.75 -21.18 -10.46
CA ASP A 231 10.67 -20.05 -10.53
C ASP A 231 12.13 -20.50 -10.40
N LEU A 232 13.03 -19.85 -11.15
CA LEU A 232 14.45 -20.13 -11.14
C LEU A 232 15.21 -18.95 -10.53
N PHE A 233 15.87 -19.21 -9.41
CA PHE A 233 16.72 -18.22 -8.72
C PHE A 233 18.19 -18.68 -8.71
N PRO A 234 19.15 -17.78 -9.02
CA PRO A 234 20.57 -18.09 -8.87
C PRO A 234 20.92 -18.40 -7.41
N LYS A 235 21.87 -19.32 -7.18
CA LYS A 235 22.31 -19.69 -5.82
C LYS A 235 22.84 -18.46 -5.07
N PHE A 236 22.58 -18.39 -3.76
CA PHE A 236 22.96 -17.29 -2.87
C PHE A 236 22.28 -15.95 -3.17
N THR A 237 21.27 -15.94 -4.05
CA THR A 237 20.42 -14.77 -4.25
C THR A 237 19.68 -14.43 -2.96
N MET A 238 19.58 -13.13 -2.67
CA MET A 238 18.71 -12.61 -1.62
C MET A 238 17.30 -12.46 -2.17
N LEU A 239 16.32 -12.88 -1.40
CA LEU A 239 14.90 -12.84 -1.73
C LEU A 239 14.16 -12.03 -0.69
N ASN A 240 13.24 -11.17 -1.14
CA ASN A 240 12.14 -10.72 -0.31
C ASN A 240 11.03 -11.77 -0.41
N VAL A 241 10.58 -12.23 0.76
CA VAL A 241 9.62 -13.31 0.89
C VAL A 241 8.35 -12.74 1.50
N PHE A 242 7.29 -12.75 0.73
CA PHE A 242 5.96 -12.27 1.10
C PHE A 242 5.10 -13.49 1.40
N MET A 243 4.64 -13.66 2.63
CA MET A 243 3.83 -14.81 3.02
C MET A 243 2.62 -14.39 3.84
N ARG A 244 1.48 -15.04 3.58
CA ARG A 244 0.28 -14.86 4.38
C ARG A 244 0.14 -16.02 5.37
N LEU A 245 0.23 -15.70 6.65
CA LEU A 245 0.05 -16.62 7.75
C LEU A 245 -1.31 -16.35 8.40
N LYS A 246 -2.37 -16.97 7.86
CA LYS A 246 -3.75 -16.75 8.26
C LYS A 246 -4.18 -15.27 8.06
N ASP A 247 -4.24 -14.50 9.14
CA ASP A 247 -4.67 -13.09 9.15
C ASP A 247 -3.47 -12.13 9.12
N ASP A 248 -2.24 -12.65 9.28
CA ASP A 248 -1.01 -11.87 9.23
C ASP A 248 -0.36 -11.92 7.83
N ILE A 249 0.08 -10.77 7.34
CA ILE A 249 1.05 -10.70 6.24
C ILE A 249 2.43 -10.54 6.86
N LEU A 250 3.35 -11.44 6.50
CA LEU A 250 4.72 -11.42 6.95
C LEU A 250 5.63 -11.21 5.75
N ILE A 251 6.51 -10.22 5.86
CA ILE A 251 7.53 -9.95 4.85
C ILE A 251 8.87 -10.06 5.52
N CYS A 252 9.73 -10.89 4.94
CA CYS A 252 11.05 -11.17 5.47
C CYS A 252 12.06 -11.35 4.35
N ARG A 253 13.30 -11.00 4.65
CA ARG A 253 14.42 -11.22 3.77
C ARG A 253 14.95 -12.64 3.99
N GLY A 254 15.34 -13.30 2.91
CA GLY A 254 15.90 -14.64 2.97
C GLY A 254 17.02 -14.85 1.98
N LYS A 255 18.05 -15.57 2.39
CA LYS A 255 19.14 -16.02 1.54
C LYS A 255 18.82 -17.37 0.94
N LEU A 256 18.90 -17.47 -0.39
CA LEU A 256 18.76 -18.75 -1.08
C LEU A 256 20.01 -19.62 -0.86
N VAL A 257 19.89 -20.61 0.01
CA VAL A 257 20.98 -21.57 0.33
C VAL A 257 21.16 -22.58 -0.80
N ALA A 258 20.04 -23.03 -1.39
CA ALA A 258 20.06 -23.93 -2.53
C ALA A 258 18.79 -23.76 -3.38
N SER A 259 18.95 -23.88 -4.70
CA SER A 259 17.89 -24.17 -5.65
C SER A 259 18.26 -25.48 -6.34
N LYS A 260 17.41 -26.49 -6.26
CA LYS A 260 17.65 -27.82 -6.82
C LYS A 260 16.46 -28.24 -7.68
N PRO A 261 16.67 -28.90 -8.82
CA PRO A 261 15.56 -29.52 -9.54
C PRO A 261 14.83 -30.51 -8.63
N ALA A 262 13.51 -30.45 -8.62
CA ALA A 262 12.65 -31.38 -7.90
C ALA A 262 12.83 -32.78 -8.51
N LYS A 263 13.13 -33.76 -7.66
CA LYS A 263 13.30 -35.15 -8.11
C LYS A 263 11.94 -35.69 -8.57
N ASN A 264 11.87 -36.16 -9.81
CA ASN A 264 10.67 -36.77 -10.41
C ASN A 264 9.44 -35.86 -10.52
N ALA A 265 9.62 -34.54 -10.72
CA ALA A 265 8.49 -33.65 -10.97
C ALA A 265 7.70 -34.12 -12.20
N LYS A 266 6.39 -34.34 -12.03
CA LYS A 266 5.49 -34.67 -13.13
C LYS A 266 5.11 -33.42 -13.92
N GLU A 267 4.49 -33.63 -15.09
CA GLU A 267 3.90 -32.53 -15.85
C GLU A 267 2.84 -31.81 -15.00
N GLY A 268 2.98 -30.49 -14.87
CA GLY A 268 2.14 -29.65 -14.01
C GLY A 268 2.58 -29.55 -12.54
N GLU A 269 3.66 -30.23 -12.13
CA GLU A 269 4.23 -30.08 -10.78
C GLU A 269 5.40 -29.08 -10.77
N PRO A 270 5.63 -28.36 -9.65
CA PRO A 270 6.71 -27.40 -9.59
C PRO A 270 8.08 -28.05 -9.76
N LYS A 271 8.90 -27.48 -10.65
CA LYS A 271 10.16 -28.10 -11.11
C LYS A 271 11.35 -27.90 -10.19
N ASN A 272 11.29 -27.00 -9.22
CA ASN A 272 12.41 -26.63 -8.36
C ASN A 272 12.04 -26.71 -6.88
N ASP A 273 13.01 -27.13 -6.06
CA ASP A 273 13.03 -27.03 -4.62
C ASP A 273 13.93 -25.85 -4.22
N LEU A 274 13.34 -24.82 -3.61
CA LEU A 274 14.07 -23.72 -2.99
C LEU A 274 14.30 -24.01 -1.52
N LEU A 275 15.51 -23.74 -1.05
CA LEU A 275 15.87 -23.74 0.37
C LEU A 275 16.32 -22.33 0.72
N VAL A 276 15.52 -21.65 1.53
CA VAL A 276 15.73 -20.26 1.93
C VAL A 276 15.96 -20.22 3.43
N GLU A 277 17.02 -19.53 3.85
CA GLU A 277 17.29 -19.21 5.25
C GLU A 277 16.93 -17.74 5.48
N PHE A 278 16.15 -17.43 6.53
CA PHE A 278 15.80 -16.04 6.80
C PHE A 278 17.02 -15.24 7.25
N ASP A 279 17.13 -14.04 6.72
CA ASP A 279 18.16 -13.08 7.11
C ASP A 279 17.58 -12.13 8.16
N PHE A 280 18.19 -12.08 9.35
CA PHE A 280 17.80 -11.22 10.48
C PHE A 280 16.29 -11.18 10.81
N LEU A 281 15.63 -12.34 10.88
CA LEU A 281 14.22 -12.40 11.26
C LEU A 281 13.99 -11.83 12.67
N SER A 282 13.09 -10.85 12.79
CA SER A 282 12.75 -10.27 14.09
C SER A 282 12.15 -11.32 15.03
N LEU A 283 12.32 -11.12 16.35
CA LEU A 283 11.76 -12.04 17.35
C LEU A 283 10.22 -12.13 17.27
N GLU A 284 9.57 -11.02 16.91
CA GLU A 284 8.13 -10.98 16.69
C GLU A 284 7.71 -11.86 15.51
N ASN A 285 8.38 -11.70 14.36
CA ASN A 285 8.11 -12.50 13.16
C ASN A 285 8.40 -13.99 13.39
N ALA A 286 9.48 -14.30 14.10
CA ALA A 286 9.81 -15.67 14.51
C ALA A 286 8.72 -16.30 15.38
N ARG A 287 8.10 -15.52 16.29
CA ARG A 287 6.99 -15.97 17.13
C ARG A 287 5.72 -16.18 16.31
N LYS A 288 5.39 -15.26 15.38
CA LYS A 288 4.23 -15.42 14.46
C LYS A 288 4.32 -16.70 13.65
N ILE A 289 5.48 -16.95 13.04
CA ILE A 289 5.76 -18.20 12.32
C ILE A 289 5.60 -19.42 13.25
N THR A 290 6.24 -19.41 14.43
CA THR A 290 6.19 -20.54 15.36
C THR A 290 4.76 -20.87 15.80
N TYR A 291 3.99 -19.84 16.18
CA TYR A 291 2.61 -19.99 16.62
C TYR A 291 1.71 -20.54 15.49
N PHE A 292 1.85 -20.00 14.27
CA PHE A 292 1.13 -20.47 13.10
C PHE A 292 1.38 -21.95 12.83
N ILE A 293 2.66 -22.37 12.82
CA ILE A 293 3.08 -23.75 12.58
C ILE A 293 2.49 -24.67 13.67
N GLN A 294 2.61 -24.30 14.95
CA GLN A 294 2.07 -25.10 16.07
C GLN A 294 0.56 -25.26 16.00
N HIS A 295 -0.15 -24.16 15.72
CA HIS A 295 -1.61 -24.19 15.59
C HIS A 295 -2.06 -25.09 14.43
N THR A 296 -1.35 -25.03 13.29
CA THR A 296 -1.65 -25.84 12.12
C THR A 296 -1.36 -27.32 12.37
N GLU A 297 -0.24 -27.66 13.02
CA GLU A 297 0.07 -29.04 13.41
C GLU A 297 -1.02 -29.62 14.31
N LEU A 298 -1.44 -28.88 15.34
CA LEU A 298 -2.49 -29.33 16.26
C LEU A 298 -3.81 -29.57 15.52
N LYS A 299 -4.19 -28.68 14.61
CA LYS A 299 -5.41 -28.83 13.82
C LYS A 299 -5.37 -30.09 12.96
N HIS A 300 -4.29 -30.32 12.23
CA HIS A 300 -4.14 -31.54 11.42
C HIS A 300 -4.12 -32.81 12.28
N ALA A 301 -3.48 -32.78 13.45
CA ALA A 301 -3.48 -33.92 14.37
C ALA A 301 -4.91 -34.28 14.83
N MET A 302 -5.72 -33.28 15.19
CA MET A 302 -7.11 -33.48 15.58
C MET A 302 -7.98 -34.01 14.44
N GLU A 303 -7.73 -33.57 13.21
CA GLU A 303 -8.44 -34.06 12.02
C GLU A 303 -8.10 -35.52 11.72
N MET A 304 -6.83 -35.92 11.87
CA MET A 304 -6.42 -37.31 11.71
C MET A 304 -7.04 -38.23 12.76
N ASP A 305 -7.05 -37.82 14.03
CA ASP A 305 -7.68 -38.60 15.11
C ASP A 305 -9.18 -38.80 14.87
N PHE A 306 -9.87 -37.79 14.33
CA PHE A 306 -11.28 -37.89 13.97
C PHE A 306 -11.55 -38.83 12.79
N VAL A 307 -10.65 -38.87 11.80
CA VAL A 307 -10.73 -39.82 10.68
C VAL A 307 -10.47 -41.25 11.14
N LEU A 308 -9.55 -41.46 12.09
CA LEU A 308 -9.24 -42.79 12.63
C LEU A 308 -10.32 -43.35 13.58
N MET A 309 -11.20 -42.49 14.10
CA MET A 309 -12.35 -42.88 14.92
C MET A 309 -13.63 -43.21 14.13
N LYS A 310 -13.64 -42.99 12.80
CA LYS A 310 -14.74 -43.35 11.89
C LYS A 310 -14.44 -44.63 11.15
#